data_AF-A0A6B3N9Q4-F1
#
_entry.id   AF-A0A6B3N9Q4-F1
#
_cell.length_a   1.000
_cell.length_b   1.000
_cell.length_c   1.000
_cell.angle_alpha   90.00
_cell.angle_beta   90.00
_cell.angle_gamma   90.00
#
_symmetry.space_group_name_H-M   'P 1'
#
loop_
_entity.id
_entity.type
_entity.pdbx_description
1 polymer ?
#
loop_
_entity_poly.entity_id
_entity_poly.type
_entity_poly.pdbx_seq_one_letter_code
_entity_poly.pdbx_strand_id
1 'polypeptide(L)'
;MAEEQIRVLIDSEQKRRFQIRCLEKGLKMSGVLRDFIENFLENKQPEAEAVKFLRLLASEERPTNTQIAQLGRDTGISEEKLMDICDRVIPPKSKRR
;
A
#
# COMPACT_ATOMS: atom_id res chain seq x y z
N MET A 1 5.92 -10.59 32.73
CA MET A 1 5.39 -9.68 31.69
C MET A 1 4.29 -10.44 30.98
N ALA A 2 3.07 -9.90 30.91
CA ALA A 2 1.95 -10.60 30.27
C ALA A 2 2.15 -10.55 28.75
N GLU A 3 2.19 -11.71 28.11
CA GLU A 3 2.21 -11.79 26.64
C GLU A 3 0.87 -11.30 26.10
N GLU A 4 0.89 -10.27 25.26
CA GLU A 4 -0.30 -9.79 24.56
C GLU A 4 -0.84 -10.92 23.65
N GLN A 5 -2.03 -11.41 23.96
CA GLN A 5 -2.71 -12.42 23.15
C GLN A 5 -3.76 -11.76 22.27
N ILE A 6 -3.62 -11.94 20.96
CA ILE A 6 -4.63 -11.56 19.97
C ILE A 6 -5.68 -12.67 19.89
N ARG A 7 -6.96 -12.32 20.09
CA ARG A 7 -8.10 -13.22 19.92
C ARG A 7 -8.90 -12.81 18.69
N VAL A 8 -9.17 -13.76 17.80
CA VAL A 8 -9.92 -13.52 16.57
C VAL A 8 -11.06 -14.53 16.49
N LEU A 9 -12.26 -14.03 16.19
CA LEU A 9 -13.42 -14.84 15.85
C LEU A 9 -13.48 -15.01 14.35
N ILE A 10 -13.58 -16.26 13.90
CA ILE A 10 -13.75 -16.61 12.50
C ILE A 10 -14.92 -17.58 12.35
N ASP A 11 -15.60 -17.51 11.23
CA ASP A 11 -16.67 -18.44 10.91
C ASP A 11 -16.14 -19.84 10.54
N SER A 12 -17.07 -20.77 10.41
CA SER A 12 -16.82 -22.18 10.10
C SER A 12 -16.09 -22.39 8.77
N GLU A 13 -16.38 -21.54 7.77
CA GLU A 13 -15.82 -21.66 6.43
C GLU A 13 -14.36 -21.18 6.42
N GLN A 14 -14.10 -20.02 6.99
CA GLN A 14 -12.76 -19.48 7.16
C GLN A 14 -11.87 -20.43 7.95
N LYS A 15 -12.41 -21.05 9.01
CA LYS A 15 -11.69 -22.07 9.79
C LYS A 15 -11.25 -23.25 8.91
N ARG A 16 -12.13 -23.77 8.04
CA ARG A 16 -11.78 -24.87 7.12
C ARG A 16 -10.67 -24.47 6.14
N ARG A 17 -10.78 -23.28 5.54
CA ARG A 17 -9.75 -22.77 4.61
C ARG A 17 -8.38 -22.65 5.29
N PHE A 18 -8.36 -22.17 6.53
CA PHE A 18 -7.15 -22.07 7.34
C PHE A 18 -6.56 -23.45 7.68
N GLN A 19 -7.39 -24.44 8.02
CA GLN A 19 -6.95 -25.81 8.29
C GLN A 19 -6.33 -26.48 7.06
N ILE A 20 -6.93 -26.31 5.87
CA ILE A 20 -6.36 -26.82 4.61
C ILE A 20 -4.97 -26.22 4.39
N ARG A 21 -4.83 -24.90 4.57
CA ARG A 21 -3.56 -24.20 4.38
C ARG A 21 -2.48 -24.60 5.39
N CYS A 22 -2.88 -24.98 6.60
CA CYS A 22 -1.97 -25.57 7.59
C CYS A 22 -1.40 -26.91 7.11
N LEU A 23 -2.24 -27.76 6.52
CA LEU A 23 -1.83 -29.04 5.96
C LEU A 23 -0.88 -28.86 4.78
N GLU A 24 -1.20 -27.95 3.86
CA GLU A 24 -0.38 -27.65 2.68
C GLU A 24 1.03 -27.15 3.06
N LYS A 25 1.13 -26.32 4.10
CA LYS A 25 2.40 -25.73 4.56
C LYS A 25 3.13 -26.56 5.61
N GLY A 26 2.50 -27.60 6.18
CA GLY A 26 3.04 -28.33 7.33
C GLY A 26 3.19 -27.46 8.60
N LEU A 27 2.39 -26.39 8.72
CA LEU A 27 2.46 -25.43 9.82
C LEU A 27 1.24 -25.52 10.74
N LYS A 28 1.41 -25.09 11.98
CA LYS A 28 0.30 -24.87 12.92
C LYS A 28 -0.47 -23.59 12.54
N MET A 29 -1.71 -23.49 13.02
CA MET A 29 -2.61 -22.36 12.73
C MET A 29 -1.99 -20.98 13.02
N SER A 30 -1.27 -20.87 14.13
CA SER A 30 -0.57 -19.64 14.52
C SER A 30 0.56 -19.27 13.55
N GLY A 31 1.26 -20.26 12.99
CA GLY A 31 2.31 -20.04 11.99
C GLY A 31 1.71 -19.54 10.67
N VAL A 32 0.64 -20.18 10.19
CA VAL A 32 -0.05 -19.73 8.97
C VAL A 32 -0.63 -18.32 9.13
N LEU A 33 -1.19 -18.01 10.31
CA LEU A 33 -1.71 -16.67 10.60
C LEU A 33 -0.59 -15.63 10.64
N ARG A 34 0.55 -15.95 11.27
CA ARG A 34 1.73 -15.09 11.29
C ARG A 34 2.24 -14.83 9.88
N ASP A 35 2.49 -15.88 9.09
CA ASP A 35 2.89 -15.75 7.69
C ASP A 35 1.92 -14.86 6.91
N PHE A 36 0.62 -15.02 7.14
CA PHE A 36 -0.40 -14.24 6.43
C PHE A 36 -0.34 -12.76 6.82
N ILE A 37 -0.17 -12.45 8.10
CA ILE A 37 -0.04 -11.08 8.61
C ILE A 37 1.27 -10.47 8.12
N GLU A 38 2.39 -11.19 8.20
CA GLU A 38 3.70 -10.73 7.72
C GLU A 38 3.66 -10.49 6.21
N ASN A 39 3.15 -11.43 5.42
CA ASN A 39 2.94 -11.22 3.99
C ASN A 39 1.98 -10.06 3.73
N PHE A 40 0.92 -9.88 4.52
CA PHE A 40 0.01 -8.75 4.34
C PHE A 40 0.67 -7.42 4.67
N LEU A 41 1.55 -7.36 5.67
CA LEU A 41 2.32 -6.18 6.04
C LEU A 41 3.42 -5.88 5.02
N GLU A 42 4.13 -6.89 4.53
CA GLU A 42 5.17 -6.78 3.51
C GLU A 42 4.58 -6.41 2.14
N ASN A 43 3.44 -7.02 1.78
CA ASN A 43 2.71 -6.69 0.55
C ASN A 43 1.84 -5.42 0.71
N LYS A 44 1.73 -4.85 1.92
CA LYS A 44 1.20 -3.50 2.15
C LYS A 44 2.26 -2.42 1.89
N GLN A 45 2.91 -2.47 0.73
CA GLN A 45 3.49 -1.29 0.10
C GLN A 45 2.70 -0.86 -1.16
N PRO A 46 1.44 -0.39 -1.05
CA PRO A 46 0.82 0.35 -2.14
C PRO A 46 1.21 1.84 -2.14
N GLU A 47 2.07 2.30 -1.21
CA GLU A 47 2.27 3.73 -1.00
C GLU A 47 3.72 4.20 -1.07
N ALA A 48 4.71 3.34 -1.38
CA ALA A 48 6.09 3.82 -1.51
C ALA A 48 6.23 4.90 -2.59
N GLU A 49 5.63 4.68 -3.77
CA GLU A 49 5.62 5.67 -4.86
C GLU A 49 4.68 6.84 -4.56
N ALA A 50 3.52 6.62 -3.93
CA ALA A 50 2.61 7.69 -3.54
C ALA A 50 3.25 8.62 -2.48
N VAL A 51 3.97 8.05 -1.51
CA VAL A 51 4.72 8.79 -0.49
C VAL A 51 5.90 9.53 -1.11
N LYS A 52 6.63 8.93 -2.06
CA LYS A 52 7.67 9.64 -2.83
C LYS A 52 7.09 10.82 -3.59
N PHE A 53 5.96 10.62 -4.27
CA PHE A 53 5.26 11.68 -4.99
C PHE A 53 4.83 12.82 -4.06
N LEU A 54 4.21 12.50 -2.91
CA LEU A 54 3.83 13.51 -1.92
C LEU A 54 5.04 14.24 -1.32
N ARG A 55 6.17 13.53 -1.10
CA ARG A 55 7.42 14.15 -0.63
C ARG A 55 8.01 15.12 -1.66
N LEU A 56 7.99 14.77 -2.94
CA LEU A 56 8.44 15.67 -4.01
C LEU A 56 7.60 16.95 -4.03
N LEU A 57 6.26 16.80 -3.98
CA LEU A 57 5.35 17.94 -3.92
C LEU A 57 5.56 18.82 -2.68
N ALA A 58 5.81 18.21 -1.52
CA ALA A 58 6.09 18.93 -0.28
C ALA A 58 7.43 19.70 -0.33
N SER A 59 8.38 19.25 -1.13
CA SER A 59 9.66 19.93 -1.40
C SER A 59 9.59 20.93 -2.55
N GLU A 60 8.39 21.23 -3.07
CA GLU A 60 8.18 22.07 -4.27
C GLU A 60 8.87 21.54 -5.54
N GLU A 61 9.18 20.24 -5.57
CA GLU A 61 9.77 19.56 -6.72
C GLU A 61 8.68 18.91 -7.57
N ARG A 62 8.69 19.21 -8.88
CA ARG A 62 7.73 18.61 -9.81
C ARG A 62 8.18 17.19 -10.19
N PRO A 63 7.36 16.16 -9.97
CA PRO A 63 7.64 14.80 -10.41
C PRO A 63 7.78 14.73 -11.93
N THR A 64 8.65 13.85 -12.42
CA THR A 64 8.81 13.62 -13.86
C THR A 64 7.59 12.91 -14.45
N ASN A 65 7.36 13.07 -15.76
CA ASN A 65 6.29 12.34 -16.46
C ASN A 65 6.39 10.81 -16.27
N THR A 66 7.62 10.29 -16.19
CA THR A 66 7.87 8.86 -15.93
C THR A 66 7.44 8.43 -14.53
N GLN A 67 7.66 9.27 -13.51
CA GLN A 67 7.20 9.01 -12.13
C GLN A 67 5.67 9.08 -12.04
N ILE A 68 5.05 10.02 -12.75
CA ILE A 68 3.58 10.16 -12.80
C ILE A 68 2.92 8.95 -13.47
N ALA A 69 3.45 8.51 -14.61
CA ALA A 69 2.95 7.34 -15.33
C ALA A 69 3.15 6.02 -14.54
N GLN A 70 4.23 5.92 -13.75
CA GLN A 70 4.46 4.78 -12.87
C GLN A 70 3.47 4.78 -11.70
N LEU A 71 3.32 5.93 -11.03
CA LEU A 71 2.37 6.09 -9.93
C LEU A 71 0.92 5.84 -10.36
N GLY A 72 0.54 6.29 -11.55
CA GLY A 72 -0.80 6.06 -12.08
C GLY A 72 -1.10 4.58 -12.31
N ARG A 73 -0.10 3.81 -12.77
CA ARG A 73 -0.19 2.34 -12.90
C ARG A 73 -0.27 1.65 -11.53
N ASP A 74 0.50 2.11 -10.56
CA ASP A 74 0.58 1.47 -9.24
C ASP A 74 -0.64 1.79 -8.34
N THR A 75 -1.24 2.97 -8.51
CA THR A 75 -2.37 3.44 -7.68
C THR A 75 -3.72 3.37 -8.39
N GLY A 76 -3.75 3.14 -9.71
CA GLY A 76 -4.98 3.19 -10.52
C GLY A 76 -5.54 4.60 -10.73
N ILE A 77 -4.77 5.65 -10.44
CA ILE A 77 -5.14 7.05 -10.68
C ILE A 77 -4.70 7.45 -12.09
N SER A 78 -5.53 8.20 -12.83
CA SER A 78 -5.16 8.69 -14.16
C SER A 78 -4.02 9.72 -14.09
N GLU A 79 -3.14 9.72 -15.10
CA GLU A 79 -2.04 10.68 -15.21
C GLU A 79 -2.53 12.14 -15.21
N GLU A 80 -3.67 12.43 -15.86
CA GLU A 80 -4.32 13.75 -15.81
C GLU A 80 -4.63 14.21 -14.39
N LYS A 81 -5.18 13.32 -13.54
CA LYS A 81 -5.48 13.67 -12.14
C LYS A 81 -4.21 13.92 -11.33
N LEU A 82 -3.14 13.16 -11.60
CA LEU A 82 -1.85 13.35 -10.94
C LEU A 82 -1.18 14.66 -11.38
N MET A 83 -1.28 15.01 -12.67
CA MET A 83 -0.82 16.29 -13.22
C MET A 83 -1.60 17.47 -12.65
N ASP A 84 -2.93 17.38 -12.55
CA ASP A 84 -3.78 18.40 -11.93
C ASP A 84 -3.38 18.66 -10.47
N ILE A 85 -3.03 17.62 -9.72
CA ILE A 85 -2.52 17.75 -8.35
C ILE A 85 -1.17 18.50 -8.37
N CYS A 86 -0.26 18.16 -9.28
CA CYS A 86 1.03 18.84 -9.41
C CYS A 86 0.84 20.33 -9.73
N ASP A 87 -0.06 20.67 -10.65
CA ASP A 87 -0.30 22.05 -11.09
C ASP A 87 -1.00 22.90 -10.02
N ARG A 88 -1.81 22.29 -9.15
CA ARG A 88 -2.41 22.98 -7.99
C ARG A 88 -1.42 23.29 -6.89
N VAL A 89 -0.48 22.37 -6.64
CA VAL A 89 0.50 22.49 -5.55
C VAL A 89 1.72 23.32 -5.99
N ILE A 90 2.21 23.07 -7.21
CA ILE A 90 3.35 23.76 -7.81
C ILE A 90 2.89 24.42 -9.11
N PRO A 91 2.21 25.57 -9.03
CA PRO A 91 1.70 26.25 -10.21
C PRO A 91 2.86 26.64 -11.15
N PRO A 92 2.71 26.46 -12.46
CA PRO A 92 3.72 26.91 -13.42
C PRO A 92 3.95 28.41 -13.24
N LYS A 93 5.22 28.85 -13.31
CA LYS A 93 5.66 30.23 -13.04
C LYS A 93 5.02 31.32 -13.93
N SER A 94 4.18 30.94 -14.88
CA SER A 94 3.42 31.81 -15.76
C SER A 94 2.06 32.18 -15.17
N LYS A 95 2.05 33.06 -14.15
CA LYS A 95 0.98 34.04 -13.82
C LYS A 95 1.37 34.94 -12.65
N ARG A 96 2.49 35.66 -12.78
CA ARG A 96 2.65 37.01 -12.19
C ARG A 96 2.75 37.99 -13.34
N ARG A 97 1.63 38.27 -13.99
CA ARG A 97 1.38 39.50 -14.75
C ARG A 97 -0.11 39.61 -15.05
#